data_AF-A0A182FS39-F1
#
_entry.id   AF-A0A182FS39-F1
#
_cell.length_a   1.000
_cell.length_b   1.000
_cell.length_c   1.000
_cell.angle_alpha   90.00
_cell.angle_beta   90.00
_cell.angle_gamma   90.00
#
_symmetry.space_group_name_H-M   'P 1'
#
loop_
_entity.id
_entity.type
_entity.pdbx_description
1 polymer ?
#
loop_
_entity_poly.entity_id
_entity_poly.type
_entity_poly.pdbx_seq_one_letter_code
_entity_poly.pdbx_strand_id
1 'polypeptide(L)'
;MRSAKLQAALVKRREAEQIKFQKSAAVERYYDQWGRITSRFESWTTPEYYREAEEALRKRENEKRKEEALLARRERLKALLTSEHESLQKEMEERTRPKPKVLSTEILEGVRSRLRDTEEAKKRLDLEANLYSKWRGGLNRDDIILDARNSHQAMAKLNWIDRQVELQMQDETNRREQQERELRLHEEVRRREELLLEKSRAREQEIKELRSMQEVHMGELKAREHETNELKLYEVRLKTKKEEMAKELESLRVYNDRRRDRVVAMHNLRRIKMLLRERSEAVRNDLRHDLQLLQRISIDNPAAGDSADGIEYLRRKFQLQLELEIEQQTAIENMYESEAKHNLAKWEDKWNSEAIIREQQLRCLLEDRLMDFETKLIDCTKRQRELIEVREQHIKAIESANQRLKELMSDKSRDEYETSANSAQMRDLLVQRDANLKRPSTQSSTRSSTFSSIFPFDDNFKELNITQSRAIERGKPDGPPEVLAVPRFGRKKVAWC
;
A
#
# COMPACT_ATOMS: atom_id res chain seq x y z
N MET A 1 -13.29 -8.30 68.34
CA MET A 1 -13.00 -9.69 67.88
C MET A 1 -13.58 -10.05 66.50
N ARG A 2 -14.83 -9.69 66.13
CA ARG A 2 -15.41 -10.07 64.82
C ARG A 2 -14.87 -9.28 63.62
N SER A 3 -14.58 -7.99 63.78
CA SER A 3 -14.01 -7.12 62.72
C SER A 3 -12.60 -7.57 62.27
N ALA A 4 -11.73 -7.91 63.21
CA ALA A 4 -10.38 -8.42 62.90
C ALA A 4 -10.40 -9.75 62.11
N LYS A 5 -11.36 -10.63 62.40
CA LYS A 5 -11.54 -11.89 61.65
C LYS A 5 -12.01 -11.63 60.22
N LEU A 6 -12.87 -10.63 60.00
CA LEU A 6 -13.32 -10.23 58.66
C LEU A 6 -12.18 -9.63 57.84
N GLN A 7 -11.38 -8.76 58.43
CA GLN A 7 -10.21 -8.17 57.77
C GLN A 7 -9.17 -9.24 57.42
N ALA A 8 -8.89 -10.18 58.32
CA ALA A 8 -8.00 -11.31 58.05
C ALA A 8 -8.52 -12.20 56.90
N ALA A 9 -9.83 -12.41 56.78
CA ALA A 9 -10.41 -13.17 55.67
C ALA A 9 -10.28 -12.43 54.32
N LEU A 10 -10.45 -11.11 54.31
CA LEU A 10 -10.26 -10.29 53.10
C LEU A 10 -8.79 -10.25 52.66
N VAL A 11 -7.84 -10.18 53.60
CA VAL A 11 -6.41 -10.26 53.31
C VAL A 11 -6.06 -11.61 52.71
N LYS A 12 -6.51 -12.72 53.31
CA LYS A 12 -6.31 -14.08 52.75
C LYS A 12 -6.89 -14.24 51.35
N ARG A 13 -8.04 -13.60 51.07
CA ARG A 13 -8.64 -13.61 49.72
C ARG A 13 -7.79 -12.86 48.71
N ARG A 14 -7.29 -11.67 49.07
CA ARG A 14 -6.37 -10.89 48.23
C ARG A 14 -5.06 -11.62 47.98
N GLU A 15 -4.49 -12.24 49.00
CA GLU A 15 -3.28 -13.06 48.87
C GLU A 15 -3.50 -14.25 47.94
N ALA A 16 -4.64 -14.94 48.05
CA ALA A 16 -4.98 -16.05 47.16
C ALA A 16 -5.18 -15.60 45.70
N GLU A 17 -5.81 -14.45 45.48
CA GLU A 17 -5.98 -13.84 44.15
C GLU A 17 -4.63 -13.42 43.56
N GLN A 18 -3.74 -12.84 44.38
CA GLN A 18 -2.39 -12.44 43.96
C GLN A 18 -1.50 -13.65 43.63
N ILE A 19 -1.59 -14.74 44.39
CA ILE A 19 -0.89 -15.99 44.10
C ILE A 19 -1.39 -16.60 42.78
N LYS A 20 -2.71 -16.57 42.52
CA LYS A 20 -3.27 -17.02 41.24
C LYS A 20 -2.74 -16.20 40.07
N PHE A 21 -2.70 -14.88 40.21
CA PHE A 21 -2.16 -13.97 39.20
C PHE A 21 -0.66 -14.21 38.95
N GLN A 22 0.13 -14.40 40.01
CA GLN A 22 1.56 -14.70 39.86
C GLN A 22 1.79 -16.04 39.14
N LYS A 23 0.97 -17.05 39.44
CA LYS A 23 1.04 -18.35 38.75
C LYS A 23 0.65 -18.24 37.27
N SER A 24 -0.41 -17.50 36.92
CA SER A 24 -0.78 -17.30 35.51
C SER A 24 0.28 -16.50 34.76
N ALA A 25 0.80 -15.43 35.36
CA ALA A 25 1.86 -14.61 34.76
C ALA A 25 3.17 -15.40 34.56
N ALA A 26 3.50 -16.34 35.45
CA ALA A 26 4.67 -17.20 35.28
C ALA A 26 4.49 -18.18 34.10
N VAL A 27 3.29 -18.72 33.91
CA VAL A 27 2.95 -19.60 32.80
C VAL A 27 2.96 -18.83 31.47
N GLU A 28 2.39 -17.63 31.44
CA GLU A 28 2.44 -16.74 30.26
C GLU A 28 3.89 -16.43 29.86
N ARG A 29 4.75 -16.06 30.82
CA ARG A 29 6.17 -15.83 30.57
C ARG A 29 6.89 -17.06 30.01
N TYR A 30 6.55 -18.25 30.51
CA TYR A 30 7.12 -19.50 30.02
C TYR A 30 6.75 -19.71 28.54
N TYR A 31 5.47 -19.59 28.18
CA TYR A 31 5.03 -19.76 26.80
C TYR A 31 5.52 -18.65 25.86
N ASP A 32 5.61 -17.41 26.32
CA ASP A 32 6.21 -16.30 25.56
C ASP A 32 7.69 -16.55 25.26
N GLN A 33 8.43 -17.03 26.26
CA GLN A 33 9.85 -17.36 26.09
C GLN A 33 10.02 -18.51 25.11
N TRP A 34 9.19 -19.56 25.21
CA TRP A 34 9.21 -20.66 24.27
C TRP A 34 8.78 -20.24 22.86
N GLY A 35 7.76 -19.41 22.72
CA GLY A 35 7.32 -18.85 21.44
C GLY A 35 8.43 -18.05 20.74
N ARG A 36 9.23 -17.28 21.48
CA ARG A 36 10.40 -16.58 20.92
C ARG A 36 11.51 -17.53 20.48
N ILE A 37 11.73 -18.62 21.21
CA ILE A 37 12.74 -19.62 20.88
C ILE A 37 12.31 -20.43 19.65
N THR A 38 11.05 -20.86 19.59
CA THR A 38 10.53 -21.65 18.46
C THR A 38 10.35 -20.81 17.20
N SER A 39 10.01 -19.52 17.31
CA SER A 39 9.94 -18.62 16.16
C SER A 39 11.29 -18.46 15.45
N ARG A 40 12.40 -18.44 16.19
CA ARG A 40 13.76 -18.45 15.60
C ARG A 40 14.11 -19.78 14.95
N PHE A 41 13.57 -20.88 15.48
CA PHE A 41 13.76 -22.20 14.90
C PHE A 41 12.97 -22.34 13.59
N GLU A 42 11.71 -21.87 13.55
CA GLU A 42 10.92 -21.79 12.32
C GLU A 42 11.59 -20.86 11.30
N SER A 43 12.16 -19.73 11.71
CA SER A 43 12.77 -18.79 10.77
C SER A 43 14.06 -19.28 10.10
N TRP A 44 14.72 -20.34 10.61
CA TRP A 44 15.92 -20.94 9.99
C TRP A 44 15.66 -22.32 9.39
N THR A 45 14.46 -22.88 9.59
CA THR A 45 14.03 -24.16 9.00
C THR A 45 13.07 -23.98 7.83
N THR A 46 12.62 -22.75 7.57
CA THR A 46 11.79 -22.43 6.41
C THR A 46 12.58 -22.48 5.09
N PRO A 47 11.99 -23.05 4.02
CA PRO A 47 12.59 -23.04 2.67
C PRO A 47 12.88 -21.64 2.10
N GLU A 48 12.26 -20.60 2.66
CA GLU A 48 12.48 -19.20 2.29
C GLU A 48 13.81 -18.68 2.81
N TYR A 49 14.20 -19.03 4.04
CA TYR A 49 15.50 -18.66 4.61
C TYR A 49 16.67 -19.20 3.79
N TYR A 50 16.60 -20.46 3.35
CA TYR A 50 17.62 -21.06 2.50
C TYR A 50 17.69 -20.39 1.12
N ARG A 51 16.56 -19.96 0.55
CA ARG A 51 16.53 -19.18 -0.69
C ARG A 51 17.19 -17.81 -0.52
N GLU A 52 16.87 -17.08 0.54
CA GLU A 52 17.51 -15.79 0.83
C GLU A 52 19.02 -15.93 1.09
N ALA A 53 19.42 -16.99 1.80
CA ALA A 53 20.83 -17.29 2.04
C ALA A 53 21.59 -17.63 0.74
N GLU A 54 20.97 -18.40 -0.17
CA GLU A 54 21.52 -18.68 -1.49
C GLU A 54 21.63 -17.43 -2.36
N GLU A 55 20.63 -16.55 -2.34
CA GLU A 55 20.67 -15.28 -3.06
C GLU A 55 21.77 -14.35 -2.53
N ALA A 56 21.96 -14.30 -1.20
CA ALA A 56 23.04 -13.54 -0.57
C ALA A 56 24.43 -14.09 -0.94
N LEU A 57 24.58 -15.42 -1.02
CA LEU A 57 25.81 -16.05 -1.51
C LEU A 57 26.09 -15.70 -2.97
N ARG A 58 25.08 -15.80 -3.85
CA ARG A 58 25.22 -15.43 -5.26
C ARG A 58 25.58 -13.95 -5.45
N LYS A 59 25.02 -13.05 -4.63
CA LYS A 59 25.39 -11.62 -4.65
C LYS A 59 26.87 -11.43 -4.30
N ARG A 60 27.36 -12.06 -3.23
CA ARG A 60 28.77 -12.01 -2.84
C ARG A 60 29.71 -12.59 -3.90
N GLU A 61 29.35 -13.69 -4.54
CA GLU A 61 30.14 -14.25 -5.64
C GLU A 61 30.21 -13.31 -6.85
N ASN A 62 29.09 -12.68 -7.20
CA ASN A 62 29.05 -11.69 -8.28
C ASN A 62 29.87 -10.44 -7.96
N GLU A 63 29.88 -9.98 -6.71
CA GLU A 63 30.71 -8.87 -6.25
C GLU A 63 32.21 -9.22 -6.36
N LYS A 64 32.62 -10.40 -5.86
CA LYS A 64 34.01 -10.88 -6.01
C LYS A 64 34.45 -10.96 -7.47
N ARG A 65 33.62 -11.51 -8.36
CA ARG A 65 33.92 -11.56 -9.80
C ARG A 65 34.08 -10.17 -10.43
N LYS A 66 33.28 -9.19 -9.99
CA LYS A 66 33.42 -7.80 -10.44
C LYS A 66 34.72 -7.18 -9.94
N GLU A 67 35.11 -7.44 -8.69
CA GLU A 67 36.38 -6.98 -8.13
C GLU A 67 37.59 -7.57 -8.86
N GLU A 68 37.57 -8.88 -9.13
CA GLU A 68 38.60 -9.57 -9.93
C GLU A 68 38.70 -8.99 -11.33
N ALA A 69 37.57 -8.73 -12.00
CA ALA A 69 37.55 -8.10 -13.33
C ALA A 69 38.11 -6.66 -13.30
N LEU A 70 37.82 -5.90 -12.24
CA LEU A 70 38.39 -4.56 -12.05
C LEU A 70 39.89 -4.59 -11.79
N LEU A 71 40.38 -5.55 -11.00
CA LEU A 71 41.82 -5.75 -10.77
C LEU A 71 42.53 -6.13 -12.06
N ALA A 72 42.02 -7.09 -12.82
CA ALA A 72 42.58 -7.47 -14.12
C ALA A 72 42.62 -6.28 -15.10
N ARG A 73 41.58 -5.42 -15.08
CA ARG A 73 41.57 -4.18 -15.90
C ARG A 73 42.64 -3.19 -15.43
N ARG A 74 42.80 -3.00 -14.12
CA ARG A 74 43.84 -2.12 -13.54
C ARG A 74 45.23 -2.60 -13.90
N GLU A 75 45.48 -3.91 -13.87
CA GLU A 75 46.77 -4.50 -14.24
C GLU A 75 47.08 -4.27 -15.73
N ARG A 76 46.11 -4.47 -16.63
CA ARG A 76 46.28 -4.16 -18.06
C ARG A 76 46.59 -2.68 -18.30
N LEU A 77 45.88 -1.78 -17.60
CA LEU A 77 46.13 -0.34 -17.72
C LEU A 77 47.53 0.03 -17.19
N LYS A 78 47.98 -0.57 -16.09
CA LYS A 78 49.35 -0.38 -15.58
C LYS A 78 50.39 -0.84 -16.60
N ALA A 79 50.21 -2.03 -17.20
CA ALA A 79 51.13 -2.56 -18.21
C ALA A 79 51.20 -1.65 -19.46
N LEU A 80 50.06 -1.09 -19.87
CA LEU A 80 50.00 -0.15 -20.99
C LEU A 80 50.75 1.15 -20.66
N LEU A 81 50.53 1.71 -19.47
CA LEU A 81 51.21 2.92 -19.01
C LEU A 81 52.73 2.73 -18.89
N THR A 82 53.20 1.57 -18.40
CA THR A 82 54.64 1.27 -18.37
C THR A 82 55.22 1.18 -19.78
N SER A 83 54.50 0.59 -20.73
CA SER A 83 54.98 0.49 -22.12
C SER A 83 55.08 1.85 -22.82
N GLU A 84 54.12 2.76 -22.58
CA GLU A 84 54.16 4.13 -23.10
C GLU A 84 55.33 4.92 -22.49
N HIS A 85 55.56 4.76 -21.18
CA HIS A 85 56.67 5.42 -20.50
C HIS A 85 58.03 4.99 -21.05
N GLU A 86 58.23 3.69 -21.26
CA GLU A 86 59.46 3.15 -21.87
C GLU A 86 59.66 3.65 -23.31
N SER A 87 58.58 3.77 -24.09
CA SER A 87 58.64 4.31 -25.45
C SER A 87 59.05 5.78 -25.47
N LEU A 88 58.44 6.61 -24.62
CA LEU A 88 58.77 8.03 -24.49
C LEU A 88 60.21 8.22 -24.01
N GLN A 89 60.69 7.37 -23.11
CA GLN A 89 62.06 7.46 -22.62
C GLN A 89 63.08 7.16 -23.73
N LYS A 90 62.81 6.17 -24.59
CA LYS A 90 63.64 5.90 -25.79
C LYS A 90 63.65 7.09 -26.76
N GLU A 91 62.50 7.72 -27.01
CA GLU A 91 62.44 8.91 -27.87
C GLU A 91 63.25 10.09 -27.30
N MET A 92 63.25 10.28 -25.97
CA MET A 92 64.04 11.30 -25.30
C MET A 92 65.55 11.01 -25.36
N GLU A 93 65.95 9.74 -25.25
CA GLU A 93 67.34 9.30 -25.40
C GLU A 93 67.85 9.46 -26.85
N GLU A 94 66.99 9.25 -27.85
CA GLU A 94 67.32 9.47 -29.26
C GLU A 94 67.48 10.97 -29.59
N ARG A 95 66.69 11.85 -28.96
CA ARG A 95 66.77 13.31 -29.16
C ARG A 95 67.99 13.96 -28.49
N THR A 96 68.54 13.34 -27.44
CA THR A 96 69.61 13.92 -26.63
C THR A 96 71.02 13.50 -27.06
N ARG A 97 71.17 12.58 -28.03
CA ARG A 97 72.50 12.20 -28.56
C ARG A 97 73.09 13.30 -29.47
N PRO A 98 74.18 13.98 -29.07
CA PRO A 98 74.88 14.89 -29.97
C PRO A 98 75.60 14.09 -31.07
N LYS A 99 75.31 14.40 -32.34
CA LYS A 99 75.99 13.78 -33.49
C LYS A 99 77.45 14.27 -33.57
N PRO A 100 78.45 13.38 -33.55
CA PRO A 100 79.85 13.78 -33.61
C PRO A 100 80.20 14.24 -35.03
N LYS A 101 80.51 15.54 -35.18
CA LYS A 101 81.14 16.07 -36.39
C LYS A 101 82.65 15.96 -36.22
N VAL A 102 83.29 15.17 -37.08
CA VAL A 102 84.74 15.10 -37.20
C VAL A 102 85.20 16.40 -37.84
N LEU A 103 85.87 17.26 -37.06
CA LEU A 103 86.44 18.53 -37.54
C LEU A 103 87.94 18.35 -37.77
N SER A 104 88.39 18.70 -38.98
CA SER A 104 89.79 18.61 -39.40
C SER A 104 90.63 19.78 -38.86
N THR A 105 91.90 19.50 -38.61
CA THR A 105 92.87 20.38 -37.94
C THR A 105 93.22 21.67 -38.70
N GLU A 106 92.88 21.80 -39.98
CA GLU A 106 93.06 23.03 -40.76
C GLU A 106 92.02 24.13 -40.43
N ILE A 107 90.82 23.73 -39.96
CA ILE A 107 89.76 24.69 -39.61
C ILE A 107 90.10 25.43 -38.30
N LEU A 108 90.90 24.82 -37.42
CA LEU A 108 91.29 25.40 -36.13
C LEU A 108 92.29 26.57 -36.27
N GLU A 109 93.15 26.56 -37.28
CA GLU A 109 94.07 27.69 -37.55
C GLU A 109 93.34 28.90 -38.15
N GLY A 110 92.37 28.65 -39.05
CA GLY A 110 91.48 29.69 -39.58
C GLY A 110 90.57 30.30 -38.51
N VAL A 111 90.11 29.49 -37.55
CA VAL A 111 89.32 29.97 -36.38
C VAL A 111 90.18 30.83 -35.46
N ARG A 112 91.45 30.48 -35.23
CA ARG A 112 92.36 31.27 -34.37
C ARG A 112 92.66 32.67 -34.93
N SER A 113 92.80 32.81 -36.25
CA SER A 113 92.96 34.13 -36.88
C SER A 113 91.69 34.97 -36.74
N ARG A 114 90.53 34.38 -37.07
CA ARG A 114 89.23 35.06 -36.94
C ARG A 114 88.93 35.44 -35.49
N LEU A 115 89.34 34.62 -34.51
CA LEU A 115 89.17 34.93 -33.10
C LEU A 115 89.94 36.20 -32.71
N ARG A 116 91.20 36.34 -33.15
CA ARG A 116 91.96 37.58 -32.91
C ARG A 116 91.32 38.79 -33.56
N ASP A 117 90.88 38.67 -34.81
CA ASP A 117 90.19 39.77 -35.50
C ASP A 117 88.88 40.17 -34.79
N THR A 118 88.13 39.18 -34.28
CA THR A 118 86.91 39.44 -33.49
C THR A 118 87.20 40.01 -32.11
N GLU A 119 88.31 39.63 -31.47
CA GLU A 119 88.75 40.20 -30.20
C GLU A 119 89.21 41.65 -30.37
N GLU A 120 89.90 41.98 -31.47
CA GLU A 120 90.26 43.36 -31.80
C GLU A 120 89.05 44.21 -32.19
N ALA A 121 88.08 43.64 -32.93
CA ALA A 121 86.81 44.31 -33.23
C ALA A 121 85.97 44.56 -31.98
N LYS A 122 85.91 43.59 -31.05
CA LYS A 122 85.27 43.78 -29.73
C LYS A 122 85.98 44.86 -28.93
N LYS A 123 87.31 44.87 -28.88
CA LYS A 123 88.07 45.94 -28.22
C LYS A 123 87.77 47.31 -28.84
N ARG A 124 87.64 47.42 -30.16
CA ARG A 124 87.22 48.67 -30.82
C ARG A 124 85.80 49.07 -30.43
N LEU A 125 84.83 48.15 -30.49
CA LEU A 125 83.44 48.41 -30.10
C LEU A 125 83.31 48.77 -28.60
N ASP A 126 84.07 48.12 -27.73
CA ASP A 126 84.09 48.42 -26.30
C ASP A 126 84.72 49.79 -26.03
N LEU A 127 85.77 50.16 -26.77
CA LEU A 127 86.36 51.50 -26.70
C LEU A 127 85.42 52.57 -27.25
N GLU A 128 84.72 52.30 -28.35
CA GLU A 128 83.68 53.17 -28.92
C GLU A 128 82.49 53.31 -27.97
N ALA A 129 81.97 52.22 -27.41
CA ALA A 129 80.89 52.24 -26.42
C ALA A 129 81.30 52.97 -25.13
N ASN A 130 82.57 52.83 -24.71
CA ASN A 130 83.13 53.60 -23.60
C ASN A 130 83.27 55.09 -23.94
N LEU A 131 83.66 55.42 -25.17
CA LEU A 131 83.66 56.81 -25.66
C LEU A 131 82.24 57.38 -25.72
N TYR A 132 81.26 56.65 -26.25
CA TYR A 132 79.85 57.05 -26.28
C TYR A 132 79.26 57.21 -24.87
N SER A 133 79.59 56.31 -23.93
CA SER A 133 79.16 56.40 -22.53
C SER A 133 79.80 57.59 -21.81
N LYS A 134 81.10 57.84 -22.04
CA LYS A 134 81.80 59.03 -21.53
C LYS A 134 81.29 60.32 -22.17
N TRP A 135 80.96 60.31 -23.46
CA TRP A 135 80.41 61.44 -24.20
C TRP A 135 79.01 61.80 -23.69
N ARG A 136 78.12 60.82 -23.51
CA ARG A 136 76.82 61.01 -22.84
C ARG A 136 76.95 61.45 -21.36
N GLY A 137 78.07 61.16 -20.72
CA GLY A 137 78.35 61.56 -19.34
C GLY A 137 79.05 62.92 -19.17
N GLY A 138 79.61 63.50 -20.24
CA GLY A 138 80.55 64.62 -20.18
C GLY A 138 79.98 65.99 -20.54
N LEU A 139 78.89 66.06 -21.30
CA LEU A 139 78.23 67.31 -21.67
C LEU A 139 76.71 67.07 -21.65
N ASN A 140 75.99 67.81 -20.80
CA ASN A 140 74.54 67.68 -20.54
C ASN A 140 74.12 66.37 -19.84
N ARG A 141 74.96 65.89 -18.90
CA ARG A 141 74.63 64.74 -18.03
C ARG A 141 73.32 64.94 -17.27
N ASP A 142 73.08 66.16 -16.78
CA ASP A 142 71.86 66.47 -16.02
C ASP A 142 70.61 66.44 -16.90
N ASP A 143 70.68 66.92 -18.15
CA ASP A 143 69.55 66.87 -19.09
C ASP A 143 69.21 65.43 -19.51
N ILE A 144 70.23 64.58 -19.74
CA ILE A 144 70.01 63.17 -20.09
C ILE A 144 69.45 62.38 -18.90
N ILE A 145 69.90 62.68 -17.68
CA ILE A 145 69.34 62.08 -16.46
C ILE A 145 67.89 62.56 -16.25
N LEU A 146 67.60 63.83 -16.51
CA LEU A 146 66.26 64.40 -16.41
C LEU A 146 65.32 63.78 -17.46
N ASP A 147 65.76 63.63 -18.69
CA ASP A 147 64.98 63.00 -19.78
C ASP A 147 64.77 61.51 -19.53
N ALA A 148 65.79 60.79 -19.08
CA ALA A 148 65.66 59.39 -18.64
C ALA A 148 64.71 59.26 -17.45
N ARG A 149 64.78 60.18 -16.47
CA ARG A 149 63.85 60.22 -15.32
C ARG A 149 62.42 60.51 -15.78
N ASN A 150 62.21 61.44 -16.69
CA ASN A 150 60.90 61.78 -17.24
C ASN A 150 60.33 60.61 -18.06
N SER A 151 61.15 59.97 -18.88
CA SER A 151 60.80 58.77 -19.66
C SER A 151 60.45 57.58 -18.76
N HIS A 152 61.24 57.32 -17.72
CA HIS A 152 60.93 56.30 -16.71
C HIS A 152 59.67 56.64 -15.91
N GLN A 153 59.43 57.91 -15.58
CA GLN A 153 58.19 58.35 -14.93
C GLN A 153 56.97 58.19 -15.86
N ALA A 154 57.12 58.48 -17.16
CA ALA A 154 56.07 58.27 -18.16
C ALA A 154 55.76 56.78 -18.32
N MET A 155 56.79 55.92 -18.41
CA MET A 155 56.62 54.47 -18.43
C MET A 155 56.00 53.92 -17.14
N ALA A 156 56.39 54.44 -15.97
CA ALA A 156 55.78 54.04 -14.70
C ALA A 156 54.30 54.44 -14.61
N LYS A 157 53.93 55.62 -15.13
CA LYS A 157 52.54 56.06 -15.24
C LYS A 157 51.74 55.19 -16.20
N LEU A 158 52.29 54.83 -17.36
CA LEU A 158 51.67 53.91 -18.32
C LEU A 158 51.47 52.52 -17.69
N ASN A 159 52.50 51.94 -17.08
CA ASN A 159 52.40 50.66 -16.37
C ASN A 159 51.37 50.71 -15.23
N TRP A 160 51.23 51.83 -14.53
CA TRP A 160 50.20 51.99 -13.50
C TRP A 160 48.79 52.02 -14.11
N ILE A 161 48.60 52.73 -15.22
CA ILE A 161 47.33 52.74 -15.97
C ILE A 161 47.00 51.34 -16.48
N ASP A 162 47.95 50.66 -17.12
CA ASP A 162 47.79 49.28 -17.60
C ASP A 162 47.43 48.35 -16.44
N ARG A 163 48.09 48.52 -15.27
CA ARG A 163 47.76 47.75 -14.07
C ARG A 163 46.36 48.04 -13.54
N GLN A 164 45.88 49.29 -13.61
CA GLN A 164 44.51 49.63 -13.23
C GLN A 164 43.49 49.02 -14.20
N VAL A 165 43.78 49.04 -15.51
CA VAL A 165 42.95 48.41 -16.53
C VAL A 165 42.91 46.89 -16.35
N GLU A 166 44.05 46.23 -16.10
CA GLU A 166 44.10 44.81 -15.78
C GLU A 166 43.26 44.46 -14.56
N LEU A 167 43.36 45.25 -13.48
CA LEU A 167 42.57 45.05 -12.27
C LEU A 167 41.06 45.21 -12.54
N GLN A 168 40.66 46.24 -13.29
CA GLN A 168 39.25 46.43 -13.67
C GLN A 168 38.73 45.28 -14.54
N MET A 169 39.53 44.82 -15.51
CA MET A 169 39.18 43.66 -16.35
C MET A 169 39.08 42.39 -15.51
N GLN A 170 39.99 42.17 -14.57
CA GLN A 170 39.94 41.04 -13.64
C GLN A 170 38.69 41.09 -12.75
N ASP A 171 38.34 42.26 -12.21
CA ASP A 171 37.13 42.45 -11.42
C ASP A 171 35.86 42.22 -12.24
N GLU A 172 35.81 42.70 -13.49
CA GLU A 172 34.69 42.42 -14.39
C GLU A 172 34.56 40.94 -14.73
N THR A 173 35.68 40.25 -15.02
CA THR A 173 35.66 38.80 -15.28
C THR A 173 35.22 38.03 -14.04
N ASN A 174 35.75 38.39 -12.86
CA ASN A 174 35.37 37.77 -11.59
C ASN A 174 33.88 37.98 -11.30
N ARG A 175 33.34 39.17 -11.58
CA ARG A 175 31.92 39.48 -11.38
C ARG A 175 31.04 38.69 -12.37
N ARG A 176 31.43 38.58 -13.63
CA ARG A 176 30.71 37.76 -14.63
C ARG A 176 30.73 36.27 -14.25
N GLU A 177 31.88 35.75 -13.83
CA GLU A 177 31.99 34.36 -13.36
C GLU A 177 31.17 34.09 -12.10
N GLN A 178 31.11 35.05 -11.16
CA GLN A 178 30.26 34.93 -9.97
C GLN A 178 28.78 34.90 -10.35
N GLN A 179 28.35 35.82 -11.20
CA GLN A 179 26.98 35.85 -11.72
C GLN A 179 26.60 34.56 -12.46
N GLU A 180 27.51 34.03 -13.27
CA GLU A 180 27.28 32.77 -13.97
C GLU A 180 27.18 31.58 -13.00
N ARG A 181 28.02 31.54 -11.96
CA ARG A 181 27.94 30.52 -10.91
C ARG A 181 26.64 30.62 -10.12
N GLU A 182 26.19 31.83 -9.78
CA GLU A 182 24.91 32.07 -9.10
C GLU A 182 23.73 31.62 -9.96
N LEU A 183 23.72 31.97 -11.25
CA LEU A 183 22.69 31.52 -12.18
C LEU A 183 22.63 29.99 -12.30
N ARG A 184 23.80 29.33 -12.40
CA ARG A 184 23.87 27.85 -12.43
C ARG A 184 23.33 27.24 -11.13
N LEU A 185 23.66 27.81 -9.97
CA LEU A 185 23.12 27.35 -8.68
C LEU A 185 21.60 27.53 -8.61
N HIS A 186 21.06 28.65 -9.09
CA HIS A 186 19.62 28.87 -9.14
C HIS A 186 18.91 27.89 -10.09
N GLU A 187 19.49 27.60 -11.25
CA GLU A 187 18.95 26.59 -12.17
C GLU A 187 18.96 25.19 -11.56
N GLU A 188 20.02 24.81 -10.85
CA GLU A 188 20.11 23.53 -10.15
C GLU A 188 19.08 23.41 -9.02
N VAL A 189 18.86 24.48 -8.25
CA VAL A 189 17.81 24.53 -7.22
C VAL A 189 16.43 24.38 -7.86
N ARG A 190 16.14 25.11 -8.94
CA ARG A 190 14.85 25.04 -9.63
C ARG A 190 14.57 23.63 -10.17
N ARG A 191 15.56 22.98 -10.80
CA ARG A 191 15.43 21.59 -11.26
C ARG A 191 15.17 20.62 -10.12
N ARG A 192 15.80 20.80 -8.97
CA ARG A 192 15.55 19.97 -7.78
C ARG A 192 14.15 20.18 -7.22
N GLU A 193 13.68 21.42 -7.15
CA GLU A 193 12.31 21.75 -6.73
C GLU A 193 11.26 21.14 -7.68
N GLU A 194 11.47 21.24 -8.99
CA GLU A 194 10.60 20.61 -10.01
C GLU A 194 10.52 19.09 -9.82
N LEU A 195 11.65 18.41 -9.61
CA LEU A 195 11.70 16.97 -9.34
C LEU A 195 10.98 16.58 -8.03
N LEU A 196 11.11 17.38 -6.97
CA LEU A 196 10.41 17.14 -5.70
C LEU A 196 8.90 17.31 -5.85
N LEU A 197 8.46 18.32 -6.61
CA LEU A 197 7.06 18.55 -6.94
C LEU A 197 6.49 17.39 -7.75
N GLU A 198 7.22 16.88 -8.74
CA GLU A 198 6.81 15.72 -9.53
C GLU A 198 6.67 14.46 -8.65
N LYS A 199 7.65 14.19 -7.79
CA LYS A 199 7.57 13.10 -6.79
C LYS A 199 6.37 13.27 -5.85
N SER A 200 6.09 14.50 -5.40
CA SER A 200 4.92 14.77 -4.54
C SER A 200 3.61 14.49 -5.27
N ARG A 201 3.49 14.93 -6.54
CA ARG A 201 2.30 14.69 -7.36
C ARG A 201 2.09 13.20 -7.63
N ALA A 202 3.14 12.46 -7.97
CA ALA A 202 3.06 11.01 -8.19
C ALA A 202 2.56 10.28 -6.93
N ARG A 203 3.08 10.65 -5.75
CA ARG A 203 2.61 10.09 -4.47
C ARG A 203 1.16 10.45 -4.16
N GLU A 204 0.75 11.69 -4.40
CA GLU A 204 -0.65 12.11 -4.20
C GLU A 204 -1.61 11.34 -5.11
N GLN A 205 -1.20 11.08 -6.36
CA GLN A 205 -1.95 10.22 -7.28
C GLN A 205 -2.04 8.79 -6.74
N GLU A 206 -0.94 8.18 -6.31
CA GLU A 206 -0.93 6.83 -5.73
C GLU A 206 -1.82 6.75 -4.47
N ILE A 207 -1.78 7.74 -3.59
CA ILE A 207 -2.66 7.83 -2.41
C ILE A 207 -4.13 7.91 -2.84
N LYS A 208 -4.44 8.70 -3.87
CA LYS A 208 -5.81 8.84 -4.38
C LYS A 208 -6.32 7.52 -4.97
N GLU A 209 -5.49 6.82 -5.73
CA GLU A 209 -5.81 5.51 -6.30
C GLU A 209 -6.04 4.47 -5.21
N LEU A 210 -5.17 4.40 -4.20
CA LEU A 210 -5.33 3.50 -3.05
C LEU A 210 -6.63 3.77 -2.29
N ARG A 211 -6.99 5.06 -2.07
CA ARG A 211 -8.26 5.41 -1.43
C ARG A 211 -9.47 5.03 -2.29
N SER A 212 -9.40 5.22 -3.60
CA SER A 212 -10.46 4.79 -4.52
C SER A 212 -10.65 3.27 -4.49
N MET A 213 -9.55 2.51 -4.47
CA MET A 213 -9.60 1.05 -4.34
C MET A 213 -10.20 0.60 -3.01
N GLN A 214 -9.83 1.27 -1.91
CA GLN A 214 -10.44 1.02 -0.60
C GLN A 214 -11.94 1.30 -0.59
N GLU A 215 -12.39 2.38 -1.23
CA GLU A 215 -13.82 2.70 -1.34
C GLU A 215 -14.60 1.61 -2.10
N VAL A 216 -14.05 1.11 -3.21
CA VAL A 216 -14.63 -0.01 -3.96
C VAL A 216 -14.75 -1.26 -3.07
N HIS A 217 -13.67 -1.68 -2.43
CA HIS A 217 -13.70 -2.87 -1.56
C HIS A 217 -14.62 -2.70 -0.34
N MET A 218 -14.73 -1.50 0.21
CA MET A 218 -15.69 -1.19 1.27
C MET A 218 -17.14 -1.26 0.78
N GLY A 219 -17.40 -0.80 -0.46
CA GLY A 219 -18.71 -0.94 -1.11
C GLY A 219 -19.07 -2.42 -1.33
N GLU A 220 -18.12 -3.21 -1.83
CA GLU A 220 -18.28 -4.65 -2.03
C GLU A 220 -18.54 -5.38 -0.69
N LEU A 221 -17.79 -5.04 0.37
CA LEU A 221 -18.01 -5.62 1.70
C LEU A 221 -19.43 -5.37 2.24
N LYS A 222 -19.96 -4.15 2.06
CA LYS A 222 -21.35 -3.83 2.44
C LYS A 222 -22.36 -4.63 1.62
N ALA A 223 -22.13 -4.79 0.32
CA ALA A 223 -22.98 -5.61 -0.54
C ALA A 223 -22.96 -7.09 -0.10
N ARG A 224 -21.78 -7.66 0.23
CA ARG A 224 -21.67 -9.04 0.73
C ARG A 224 -22.27 -9.22 2.12
N GLU A 225 -22.22 -8.20 2.97
CA GLU A 225 -22.90 -8.22 4.26
C GLU A 225 -24.42 -8.26 4.09
N HIS A 226 -24.96 -7.47 3.16
CA HIS A 226 -26.39 -7.52 2.82
C HIS A 226 -26.79 -8.92 2.31
N GLU A 227 -26.06 -9.47 1.35
CA GLU A 227 -26.29 -10.82 0.83
C GLU A 227 -26.22 -11.89 1.93
N THR A 228 -25.28 -11.75 2.88
CA THR A 228 -25.18 -12.65 4.04
C THR A 228 -26.45 -12.59 4.91
N ASN A 229 -27.00 -11.40 5.14
CA ASN A 229 -28.22 -11.24 5.92
C ASN A 229 -29.44 -11.83 5.21
N GLU A 230 -29.54 -11.66 3.89
CA GLU A 230 -30.59 -12.28 3.08
C GLU A 230 -30.49 -13.82 3.11
N LEU A 231 -29.28 -14.37 2.98
CA LEU A 231 -29.04 -15.81 3.08
C LEU A 231 -29.38 -16.36 4.45
N LYS A 232 -29.09 -15.64 5.54
CA LYS A 232 -29.51 -16.05 6.90
C LYS A 232 -31.03 -16.10 7.03
N LEU A 233 -31.74 -15.08 6.53
CA LEU A 233 -33.21 -15.07 6.53
C LEU A 233 -33.79 -16.20 5.66
N TYR A 234 -33.12 -16.52 4.56
CA TYR A 234 -33.50 -17.64 3.71
C TYR A 234 -33.25 -18.99 4.40
N GLU A 235 -32.09 -19.18 5.03
CA GLU A 235 -31.73 -20.37 5.80
C GLU A 235 -32.73 -20.64 6.93
N VAL A 236 -33.08 -19.61 7.71
CA VAL A 236 -34.09 -19.71 8.78
C VAL A 236 -35.43 -20.16 8.20
N ARG A 237 -35.88 -19.56 7.10
CA ARG A 237 -37.12 -19.97 6.41
C ARG A 237 -37.08 -21.40 5.90
N LEU A 238 -35.93 -21.86 5.40
CA LEU A 238 -35.78 -23.25 4.96
C LEU A 238 -35.82 -24.22 6.16
N LYS A 239 -35.16 -23.88 7.27
CA LYS A 239 -35.16 -24.69 8.49
C LYS A 239 -36.56 -24.83 9.09
N THR A 240 -37.32 -23.73 9.19
CA THR A 240 -38.69 -23.77 9.70
C THR A 240 -39.58 -24.66 8.82
N LYS A 241 -39.49 -24.50 7.50
CA LYS A 241 -40.26 -25.35 6.56
C LYS A 241 -39.85 -26.82 6.64
N LYS A 242 -38.55 -27.12 6.77
CA LYS A 242 -38.06 -28.49 6.97
C LYS A 242 -38.66 -29.11 8.24
N GLU A 243 -38.67 -28.36 9.34
CA GLU A 243 -39.26 -28.81 10.61
C GLU A 243 -40.78 -29.03 10.51
N GLU A 244 -41.50 -28.15 9.81
CA GLU A 244 -42.93 -28.31 9.53
C GLU A 244 -43.21 -29.59 8.75
N MET A 245 -42.45 -29.87 7.69
CA MET A 245 -42.59 -31.10 6.91
C MET A 245 -42.21 -32.36 7.70
N ALA A 246 -41.21 -32.26 8.58
CA ALA A 246 -40.84 -33.36 9.47
C ALA A 246 -41.97 -33.67 10.48
N LYS A 247 -42.64 -32.63 10.98
CA LYS A 247 -43.83 -32.79 11.84
C LYS A 247 -45.00 -33.41 11.09
N GLU A 248 -45.22 -33.06 9.82
CA GLU A 248 -46.26 -33.68 9.00
C GLU A 248 -45.93 -35.15 8.65
N LEU A 249 -44.65 -35.48 8.45
CA LEU A 249 -44.23 -36.87 8.27
C LEU A 249 -44.49 -37.70 9.53
N GLU A 250 -44.20 -37.14 10.70
CA GLU A 250 -44.47 -37.81 11.98
C GLU A 250 -45.97 -37.90 12.27
N SER A 251 -46.74 -36.86 11.97
CA SER A 251 -48.20 -36.86 12.10
C SER A 251 -48.84 -37.96 11.23
N LEU A 252 -48.35 -38.12 10.00
CA LEU A 252 -48.75 -39.18 9.08
C LEU A 252 -48.40 -40.57 9.60
N ARG A 253 -47.22 -40.76 10.21
CA ARG A 253 -46.83 -42.04 10.82
C ARG A 253 -47.78 -42.42 11.96
N VAL A 254 -47.98 -41.51 12.91
CA VAL A 254 -48.90 -41.72 14.05
C VAL A 254 -50.33 -41.99 13.58
N TYR A 255 -50.79 -41.29 12.53
CA TYR A 255 -52.11 -41.53 11.96
C TYR A 255 -52.23 -42.93 11.35
N ASN A 256 -51.22 -43.38 10.61
CA ASN A 256 -51.20 -44.71 10.00
C ASN A 256 -51.11 -45.83 11.05
N ASP A 257 -50.38 -45.65 12.14
CA ASP A 257 -50.35 -46.63 13.23
C ASP A 257 -51.73 -46.79 13.88
N ARG A 258 -52.41 -45.66 14.18
CA ARG A 258 -53.80 -45.69 14.67
C ARG A 258 -54.74 -46.36 13.67
N ARG A 259 -54.52 -46.16 12.37
CA ARG A 259 -55.31 -46.79 11.30
C ARG A 259 -55.14 -48.31 11.31
N ARG A 260 -53.90 -48.81 11.48
CA ARG A 260 -53.60 -50.25 11.58
C ARG A 260 -54.24 -50.86 12.82
N ASP A 261 -54.15 -50.20 13.97
CA ASP A 261 -54.77 -50.68 15.23
C ASP A 261 -56.29 -50.85 15.11
N ARG A 262 -56.97 -49.93 14.40
CA ARG A 262 -58.42 -50.06 14.12
C ARG A 262 -58.77 -51.32 13.33
N VAL A 263 -57.90 -51.79 12.44
CA VAL A 263 -58.14 -53.01 11.64
C VAL A 263 -58.13 -54.24 12.53
N VAL A 264 -57.16 -54.31 13.45
CA VAL A 264 -56.98 -55.46 14.34
C VAL A 264 -58.17 -55.64 15.28
N ALA A 265 -58.78 -54.54 15.74
CA ALA A 265 -59.89 -54.56 16.69
C ALA A 265 -61.24 -55.08 16.14
N MET A 266 -61.43 -55.17 14.82
CA MET A 266 -62.74 -55.35 14.17
C MET A 266 -63.14 -56.81 13.86
N HIS A 267 -62.74 -57.79 14.68
CA HIS A 267 -62.97 -59.22 14.40
C HIS A 267 -64.38 -59.78 14.75
N ASN A 268 -65.39 -58.94 15.02
CA ASN A 268 -66.70 -59.41 15.50
C ASN A 268 -67.70 -59.67 14.36
N LEU A 269 -67.63 -60.88 13.79
CA LEU A 269 -68.27 -61.28 12.52
C LEU A 269 -69.81 -61.44 12.52
N ARG A 270 -70.53 -61.11 13.61
CA ARG A 270 -71.99 -61.32 13.70
C ARG A 270 -72.83 -60.26 12.97
N ARG A 271 -72.23 -59.16 12.49
CA ARG A 271 -72.92 -58.05 11.79
C ARG A 271 -72.10 -57.55 10.59
N ILE A 272 -71.98 -58.39 9.56
CA ILE A 272 -71.04 -58.17 8.43
C ILE A 272 -71.37 -56.90 7.64
N LYS A 273 -72.64 -56.68 7.27
CA LYS A 273 -73.03 -55.46 6.52
C LYS A 273 -72.81 -54.17 7.32
N MET A 274 -72.98 -54.21 8.64
CA MET A 274 -72.68 -53.08 9.52
C MET A 274 -71.17 -52.78 9.53
N LEU A 275 -70.35 -53.81 9.69
CA LEU A 275 -68.89 -53.70 9.69
C LEU A 275 -68.37 -53.14 8.36
N LEU A 276 -68.95 -53.57 7.23
CA LEU A 276 -68.60 -53.06 5.90
C LEU A 276 -68.90 -51.56 5.77
N ARG A 277 -70.04 -51.08 6.30
CA ARG A 277 -70.36 -49.64 6.32
C ARG A 277 -69.41 -48.85 7.20
N GLU A 278 -69.13 -49.33 8.41
CA GLU A 278 -68.20 -48.68 9.34
C GLU A 278 -66.78 -48.61 8.76
N ARG A 279 -66.36 -49.67 8.04
CA ARG A 279 -65.04 -49.73 7.42
C ARG A 279 -64.94 -48.81 6.20
N SER A 280 -65.95 -48.80 5.32
CA SER A 280 -66.05 -47.84 4.21
C SER A 280 -66.03 -46.40 4.72
N GLU A 281 -66.79 -46.10 5.78
CA GLU A 281 -66.77 -44.77 6.40
C GLU A 281 -65.38 -44.40 6.94
N ALA A 282 -64.69 -45.34 7.61
CA ALA A 282 -63.31 -45.13 8.05
C ALA A 282 -62.37 -44.84 6.87
N VAL A 283 -62.47 -45.58 5.76
CA VAL A 283 -61.65 -45.36 4.55
C VAL A 283 -61.91 -43.98 3.94
N ARG A 284 -63.15 -43.52 3.88
CA ARG A 284 -63.48 -42.15 3.41
C ARG A 284 -62.90 -41.09 4.34
N ASN A 285 -62.94 -41.30 5.64
CA ASN A 285 -62.35 -40.37 6.62
C ASN A 285 -60.81 -40.35 6.50
N ASP A 286 -60.18 -41.50 6.28
CA ASP A 286 -58.75 -41.59 5.98
C ASP A 286 -58.42 -40.80 4.69
N LEU A 287 -59.18 -40.98 3.60
CA LEU A 287 -58.99 -40.25 2.34
C LEU A 287 -59.16 -38.74 2.50
N ARG A 288 -60.13 -38.29 3.29
CA ARG A 288 -60.31 -36.85 3.59
C ARG A 288 -59.12 -36.30 4.37
N HIS A 289 -58.56 -37.07 5.30
CA HIS A 289 -57.36 -36.67 6.04
C HIS A 289 -56.14 -36.55 5.10
N ASP A 290 -55.94 -37.56 4.23
CA ASP A 290 -54.87 -37.59 3.23
C ASP A 290 -54.98 -36.38 2.26
N LEU A 291 -56.19 -36.04 1.81
CA LEU A 291 -56.44 -34.87 0.96
C LEU A 291 -56.17 -33.54 1.68
N GLN A 292 -56.52 -33.43 2.97
CA GLN A 292 -56.21 -32.25 3.78
C GLN A 292 -54.71 -32.08 3.97
N LEU A 293 -53.97 -33.17 4.20
CA LEU A 293 -52.51 -33.15 4.26
C LEU A 293 -51.91 -32.62 2.95
N LEU A 294 -52.34 -33.16 1.81
CA LEU A 294 -51.88 -32.68 0.49
C LEU A 294 -52.21 -31.20 0.26
N GLN A 295 -53.35 -30.72 0.77
CA GLN A 295 -53.71 -29.31 0.69
C GLN A 295 -52.80 -28.42 1.55
N ARG A 296 -52.46 -28.84 2.77
CA ARG A 296 -51.49 -28.11 3.63
C ARG A 296 -50.13 -28.01 2.94
N ILE A 297 -49.61 -29.12 2.44
CA ILE A 297 -48.34 -29.17 1.71
C ILE A 297 -48.36 -28.27 0.46
N SER A 298 -49.50 -28.15 -0.22
CA SER A 298 -49.65 -27.33 -1.42
C SER A 298 -49.67 -25.82 -1.15
N ILE A 299 -50.26 -25.37 -0.04
CA ILE A 299 -50.40 -23.92 0.29
C ILE A 299 -49.02 -23.29 0.55
N ASP A 300 -48.11 -24.05 1.14
CA ASP A 300 -46.78 -23.57 1.51
C ASP A 300 -45.81 -23.47 0.32
N ASN A 301 -46.26 -23.81 -0.89
CA ASN A 301 -45.42 -23.95 -2.08
C ASN A 301 -46.11 -23.57 -3.42
N PRO A 302 -46.46 -22.30 -3.65
CA PRO A 302 -47.17 -21.86 -4.85
C PRO A 302 -46.31 -21.74 -6.13
N ALA A 303 -45.02 -22.12 -6.11
CA ALA A 303 -44.09 -21.85 -7.21
C ALA A 303 -43.61 -23.11 -7.95
N ALA A 304 -44.19 -23.32 -9.13
CA ALA A 304 -43.63 -23.87 -10.37
C ALA A 304 -42.43 -24.84 -10.25
N GLY A 305 -42.69 -26.10 -9.92
CA GLY A 305 -41.75 -27.19 -10.16
C GLY A 305 -42.48 -28.53 -10.24
N ASP A 306 -41.83 -29.56 -10.78
CA ASP A 306 -42.36 -30.92 -11.02
C ASP A 306 -43.07 -31.53 -9.80
N SER A 307 -42.70 -31.08 -8.59
CA SER A 307 -43.28 -31.57 -7.35
C SER A 307 -44.59 -30.85 -6.93
N ALA A 308 -44.97 -29.73 -7.56
CA ALA A 308 -46.33 -29.20 -7.49
C ALA A 308 -47.29 -30.09 -8.32
N ASP A 309 -46.83 -30.53 -9.50
CA ASP A 309 -47.57 -31.44 -10.37
C ASP A 309 -47.78 -32.81 -9.70
N GLY A 310 -46.77 -33.30 -8.98
CA GLY A 310 -46.88 -34.52 -8.17
C GLY A 310 -47.94 -34.43 -7.06
N ILE A 311 -48.01 -33.30 -6.34
CA ILE A 311 -49.04 -33.05 -5.31
C ILE A 311 -50.43 -33.00 -5.94
N GLU A 312 -50.57 -32.30 -7.07
CA GLU A 312 -51.85 -32.17 -7.75
C GLU A 312 -52.32 -33.52 -8.33
N TYR A 313 -51.41 -34.31 -8.90
CA TYR A 313 -51.68 -35.66 -9.35
C TYR A 313 -52.22 -36.55 -8.21
N LEU A 314 -51.56 -36.54 -7.04
CA LEU A 314 -52.03 -37.31 -5.88
C LEU A 314 -53.37 -36.80 -5.34
N ARG A 315 -53.61 -35.48 -5.34
CA ARG A 315 -54.93 -34.92 -4.97
C ARG A 315 -56.03 -35.44 -5.89
N ARG A 316 -55.83 -35.38 -7.22
CA ARG A 316 -56.81 -35.89 -8.19
C ARG A 316 -57.05 -37.39 -8.01
N LYS A 317 -55.98 -38.17 -7.80
CA LYS A 317 -56.06 -39.61 -7.54
C LYS A 317 -56.87 -39.94 -6.28
N PHE A 318 -56.60 -39.27 -5.16
CA PHE A 318 -57.29 -39.53 -3.89
C PHE A 318 -58.72 -39.02 -3.89
N GLN A 319 -58.98 -37.92 -4.61
CA GLN A 319 -60.34 -37.43 -4.84
C GLN A 319 -61.18 -38.45 -5.61
N LEU A 320 -60.64 -39.03 -6.68
CA LEU A 320 -61.31 -40.09 -7.42
C LEU A 320 -61.55 -41.35 -6.55
N GLN A 321 -60.57 -41.74 -5.73
CA GLN A 321 -60.75 -42.86 -4.79
C GLN A 321 -61.85 -42.59 -3.77
N LEU A 322 -62.00 -41.35 -3.31
CA LEU A 322 -63.06 -40.95 -2.39
C LEU A 322 -64.44 -41.04 -3.06
N GLU A 323 -64.56 -40.58 -4.30
CA GLU A 323 -65.80 -40.68 -5.09
C GLU A 323 -66.20 -42.15 -5.32
N LEU A 324 -65.24 -43.01 -5.69
CA LEU A 324 -65.46 -44.45 -5.86
C LEU A 324 -65.86 -45.14 -4.54
N GLU A 325 -65.35 -44.70 -3.39
CA GLU A 325 -65.75 -45.24 -2.09
C GLU A 325 -67.15 -44.77 -1.67
N ILE A 326 -67.56 -43.55 -2.06
CA ILE A 326 -68.94 -43.08 -1.88
C ILE A 326 -69.91 -43.95 -2.69
N GLU A 327 -69.57 -44.27 -3.94
CA GLU A 327 -70.35 -45.20 -4.76
C GLU A 327 -70.38 -46.61 -4.14
N GLN A 328 -69.23 -47.12 -3.69
CA GLN A 328 -69.17 -48.41 -2.99
C GLN A 328 -70.05 -48.44 -1.74
N GLN A 329 -70.08 -47.38 -0.93
CA GLN A 329 -70.97 -47.30 0.23
C GLN A 329 -72.45 -47.48 -0.16
N THR A 330 -72.91 -46.85 -1.25
CA THR A 330 -74.28 -47.04 -1.74
C THR A 330 -74.52 -48.47 -2.24
N ALA A 331 -73.52 -49.10 -2.85
CA ALA A 331 -73.60 -50.51 -3.25
C ALA A 331 -73.67 -51.45 -2.03
N ILE A 332 -72.92 -51.15 -0.96
CA ILE A 332 -72.99 -51.88 0.32
C ILE A 332 -74.40 -51.81 0.89
N GLU A 333 -75.02 -50.64 0.88
CA GLU A 333 -76.38 -50.43 1.41
C GLU A 333 -77.42 -51.28 0.67
N ASN A 334 -77.27 -51.46 -0.64
CA ASN A 334 -78.17 -52.22 -1.49
C ASN A 334 -77.89 -53.75 -1.52
N MET A 335 -76.77 -54.21 -0.98
CA MET A 335 -76.31 -55.61 -1.04
C MET A 335 -77.06 -56.56 -0.09
N TYR A 336 -77.21 -57.83 -0.47
CA TYR A 336 -77.72 -58.88 0.43
C TYR A 336 -76.66 -59.33 1.46
N GLU A 337 -77.07 -59.82 2.64
CA GLU A 337 -76.15 -60.28 3.70
C GLU A 337 -75.25 -61.46 3.27
N SER A 338 -75.75 -62.34 2.40
CA SER A 338 -74.98 -63.46 1.84
C SER A 338 -73.85 -62.98 0.92
N GLU A 339 -74.12 -61.98 0.09
CA GLU A 339 -73.14 -61.33 -0.78
C GLU A 339 -72.11 -60.54 0.04
N ALA A 340 -72.57 -59.83 1.08
CA ALA A 340 -71.72 -59.09 2.01
C ALA A 340 -70.69 -60.01 2.69
N LYS A 341 -71.12 -61.21 3.12
CA LYS A 341 -70.21 -62.23 3.69
C LYS A 341 -69.16 -62.72 2.69
N HIS A 342 -69.52 -62.87 1.42
CA HIS A 342 -68.58 -63.32 0.39
C HIS A 342 -67.58 -62.22 -0.02
N ASN A 343 -68.00 -60.96 0.02
CA ASN A 343 -67.18 -59.82 -0.41
C ASN A 343 -66.30 -59.23 0.69
N LEU A 344 -66.59 -59.48 1.98
CA LEU A 344 -65.86 -58.90 3.11
C LEU A 344 -64.34 -59.01 2.97
N ALA A 345 -63.81 -60.23 2.83
CA ALA A 345 -62.36 -60.46 2.74
C ALA A 345 -61.73 -59.75 1.53
N LYS A 346 -62.43 -59.77 0.37
CA LYS A 346 -61.94 -59.12 -0.86
C LYS A 346 -61.83 -57.60 -0.68
N TRP A 347 -62.80 -56.99 -0.01
CA TRP A 347 -62.78 -55.55 0.24
C TRP A 347 -61.81 -55.16 1.33
N GLU A 348 -61.62 -55.98 2.37
CA GLU A 348 -60.56 -55.77 3.35
C GLU A 348 -59.17 -55.80 2.71
N ASP A 349 -58.89 -56.80 1.87
CA ASP A 349 -57.63 -56.89 1.13
C ASP A 349 -57.43 -55.67 0.21
N LYS A 350 -58.49 -55.26 -0.50
CA LYS A 350 -58.45 -54.05 -1.35
C LYS A 350 -58.16 -52.80 -0.52
N TRP A 351 -58.94 -52.54 0.54
CA TRP A 351 -58.75 -51.38 1.39
C TRP A 351 -57.38 -51.34 2.06
N ASN A 352 -56.85 -52.49 2.48
CA ASN A 352 -55.52 -52.60 3.08
C ASN A 352 -54.40 -52.39 2.05
N SER A 353 -54.53 -52.95 0.84
CA SER A 353 -53.56 -52.72 -0.22
C SER A 353 -53.52 -51.25 -0.67
N GLU A 354 -54.69 -50.63 -0.86
CA GLU A 354 -54.79 -49.21 -1.17
C GLU A 354 -54.27 -48.33 -0.03
N ALA A 355 -54.51 -48.72 1.23
CA ALA A 355 -53.97 -48.05 2.41
C ALA A 355 -52.45 -47.94 2.36
N ILE A 356 -51.78 -49.07 2.14
CA ILE A 356 -50.32 -49.18 2.11
C ILE A 356 -49.76 -48.35 0.95
N ILE A 357 -50.38 -48.42 -0.23
CA ILE A 357 -49.95 -47.64 -1.39
C ILE A 357 -50.10 -46.14 -1.11
N ARG A 358 -51.23 -45.69 -0.55
CA ARG A 358 -51.43 -44.26 -0.22
C ARG A 358 -50.41 -43.77 0.80
N GLU A 359 -50.20 -44.53 1.88
CA GLU A 359 -49.19 -44.24 2.90
C GLU A 359 -47.81 -44.08 2.26
N GLN A 360 -47.42 -45.02 1.41
CA GLN A 360 -46.10 -45.01 0.77
C GLN A 360 -45.96 -43.83 -0.19
N GLN A 361 -47.00 -43.49 -0.95
CA GLN A 361 -46.99 -42.32 -1.85
C GLN A 361 -46.85 -41.00 -1.08
N LEU A 362 -47.60 -40.83 0.01
CA LEU A 362 -47.51 -39.63 0.86
C LEU A 362 -46.16 -39.55 1.58
N ARG A 363 -45.66 -40.68 2.06
CA ARG A 363 -44.36 -40.78 2.71
C ARG A 363 -43.23 -40.40 1.76
N CYS A 364 -43.17 -40.99 0.57
CA CYS A 364 -42.14 -40.66 -0.43
C CYS A 364 -42.19 -39.17 -0.77
N LEU A 365 -43.38 -38.60 -0.97
CA LEU A 365 -43.52 -37.17 -1.24
C LEU A 365 -42.93 -36.31 -0.12
N LEU A 366 -43.24 -36.62 1.15
CA LEU A 366 -42.70 -35.89 2.29
C LEU A 366 -41.19 -36.07 2.45
N GLU A 367 -40.67 -37.28 2.25
CA GLU A 367 -39.23 -37.59 2.31
C GLU A 367 -38.45 -36.87 1.20
N ASP A 368 -38.96 -36.87 -0.04
CA ASP A 368 -38.38 -36.13 -1.17
C ASP A 368 -38.32 -34.63 -0.86
N ARG A 369 -39.37 -34.09 -0.23
CA ARG A 369 -39.39 -32.67 0.18
C ARG A 369 -38.39 -32.37 1.29
N LEU A 370 -38.23 -33.26 2.25
CA LEU A 370 -37.19 -33.11 3.27
C LEU A 370 -35.81 -33.10 2.63
N MET A 371 -35.56 -33.97 1.64
CA MET A 371 -34.31 -34.01 0.88
C MET A 371 -34.09 -32.73 0.04
N ASP A 372 -35.14 -32.19 -0.58
CA ASP A 372 -35.09 -30.90 -1.29
C ASP A 372 -34.63 -29.77 -0.35
N PHE A 373 -35.21 -29.72 0.86
CA PHE A 373 -34.83 -28.73 1.86
C PHE A 373 -33.40 -28.93 2.37
N GLU A 374 -32.97 -30.17 2.56
CA GLU A 374 -31.58 -30.49 2.91
C GLU A 374 -30.59 -30.04 1.84
N THR A 375 -30.90 -30.33 0.57
CA THR A 375 -30.07 -29.91 -0.56
C THR A 375 -29.95 -28.38 -0.62
N LYS A 376 -31.08 -27.65 -0.51
CA LYS A 376 -31.08 -26.18 -0.48
C LYS A 376 -30.35 -25.61 0.73
N LEU A 377 -30.41 -26.27 1.88
CA LEU A 377 -29.63 -25.88 3.06
C LEU A 377 -28.13 -26.10 2.84
N ILE A 378 -27.73 -27.20 2.23
CA ILE A 378 -26.33 -27.45 1.85
C ILE A 378 -25.84 -26.36 0.91
N ASP A 379 -26.60 -26.04 -0.13
CA ASP A 379 -26.26 -24.96 -1.06
C ASP A 379 -26.15 -23.60 -0.37
N CYS A 380 -27.06 -23.31 0.57
CA CYS A 380 -27.00 -22.10 1.39
C CYS A 380 -25.72 -22.05 2.23
N THR A 381 -25.34 -23.15 2.89
CA THR A 381 -24.10 -23.21 3.67
C THR A 381 -22.85 -23.09 2.80
N LYS A 382 -22.87 -23.66 1.59
CA LYS A 382 -21.78 -23.52 0.62
C LYS A 382 -21.65 -22.05 0.20
N ARG A 383 -22.75 -21.40 -0.15
CA ARG A 383 -22.76 -19.98 -0.51
C ARG A 383 -22.27 -19.08 0.63
N GLN A 384 -22.64 -19.39 1.87
CA GLN A 384 -22.14 -18.66 3.05
C GLN A 384 -20.61 -18.78 3.19
N ARG A 385 -20.02 -19.95 2.92
CA ARG A 385 -18.55 -20.13 2.94
C ARG A 385 -17.86 -19.31 1.85
N GLU A 386 -18.39 -19.36 0.62
CA GLU A 386 -17.88 -18.56 -0.50
C GLU A 386 -17.92 -17.05 -0.17
N LEU A 387 -18.98 -16.58 0.50
CA LEU A 387 -19.06 -15.19 0.93
C LEU A 387 -18.03 -14.83 2.00
N ILE A 388 -17.74 -15.73 2.94
CA ILE A 388 -16.68 -15.51 3.93
C ILE A 388 -15.33 -15.37 3.23
N GLU A 389 -15.00 -16.28 2.31
CA GLU A 389 -13.75 -16.24 1.55
C GLU A 389 -13.59 -14.92 0.79
N VAL A 390 -14.65 -14.46 0.10
CA VAL A 390 -14.57 -13.20 -0.64
C VAL A 390 -14.50 -11.99 0.30
N ARG A 391 -15.20 -12.00 1.45
CA ARG A 391 -15.05 -10.93 2.45
C ARG A 391 -13.62 -10.86 2.99
N GLU A 392 -13.00 -12.01 3.27
CA GLU A 392 -11.59 -12.06 3.68
C GLU A 392 -10.64 -11.51 2.61
N GLN A 393 -10.90 -11.80 1.33
CA GLN A 393 -10.11 -11.24 0.23
C GLN A 393 -10.19 -9.71 0.19
N HIS A 394 -11.40 -9.14 0.30
CA HIS A 394 -11.58 -7.68 0.34
C HIS A 394 -10.94 -7.04 1.58
N ILE A 395 -11.03 -7.69 2.74
CA ILE A 395 -10.37 -7.23 3.98
C ILE A 395 -8.85 -7.22 3.79
N LYS A 396 -8.25 -8.30 3.28
CA LYS A 396 -6.81 -8.38 3.00
C LYS A 396 -6.38 -7.31 1.99
N ALA A 397 -7.18 -7.05 0.95
CA ALA A 397 -6.90 -5.99 -0.01
C ALA A 397 -6.89 -4.60 0.67
N ILE A 398 -7.87 -4.32 1.52
CA ILE A 398 -7.93 -3.06 2.29
C ILE A 398 -6.74 -2.94 3.25
N GLU A 399 -6.37 -4.02 3.93
CA GLU A 399 -5.20 -4.06 4.83
C GLU A 399 -3.90 -3.79 4.07
N SER A 400 -3.70 -4.41 2.90
CA SER A 400 -2.54 -4.17 2.05
C SER A 400 -2.49 -2.72 1.56
N ALA A 401 -3.64 -2.14 1.17
CA ALA A 401 -3.73 -0.74 0.78
C ALA A 401 -3.44 0.21 1.96
N ASN A 402 -3.91 -0.13 3.17
CA ASN A 402 -3.59 0.62 4.40
C ASN A 402 -2.10 0.58 4.73
N GLN A 403 -1.47 -0.58 4.58
CA GLN A 403 -0.03 -0.74 4.77
C GLN A 403 0.75 0.12 3.76
N ARG A 404 0.35 0.10 2.48
CA ARG A 404 0.97 0.92 1.45
C ARG A 404 0.77 2.42 1.69
N LEU A 405 -0.42 2.84 2.10
CA LEU A 405 -0.69 4.22 2.50
C LEU A 405 0.22 4.67 3.66
N LYS A 406 0.46 3.78 4.64
CA LYS A 406 1.34 4.07 5.77
C LYS A 406 2.80 4.27 5.33
N GLU A 407 3.28 3.45 4.41
CA GLU A 407 4.63 3.59 3.80
C GLU A 407 4.77 4.92 3.06
N LEU A 408 3.80 5.27 2.20
CA LEU A 408 3.83 6.53 1.46
C LEU A 408 3.80 7.76 2.38
N MET A 409 3.05 7.69 3.49
CA MET A 409 3.02 8.74 4.49
C MET A 409 4.34 8.84 5.27
N SER A 410 5.00 7.71 5.57
CA SER A 410 6.33 7.73 6.19
C SER A 410 7.41 8.28 5.27
N ASP A 411 7.38 7.93 3.98
CA ASP A 411 8.33 8.42 2.98
C ASP A 411 8.19 9.94 2.78
N LYS A 412 6.97 10.46 2.85
CA LYS A 412 6.70 11.91 2.85
C LYS A 412 7.40 12.62 4.00
N SER A 413 7.26 12.11 5.23
CA SER A 413 7.89 12.71 6.40
C SER A 413 9.43 12.69 6.34
N ARG A 414 10.00 11.66 5.71
CA ARG A 414 11.45 11.54 5.52
C ARG A 414 11.96 12.51 4.46
N ASP A 415 11.29 12.61 3.31
CA ASP A 415 11.65 13.56 2.25
C ASP A 415 11.55 15.02 2.72
N GLU A 416 10.52 15.35 3.52
CA GLU A 416 10.37 16.68 4.12
C GLU A 416 11.51 17.00 5.10
N TYR A 417 11.99 16.01 5.84
CA TYR A 417 13.14 16.17 6.73
C TYR A 417 14.45 16.37 5.96
N GLU A 418 14.71 15.54 4.93
CA GLU A 418 15.90 15.63 4.08
C GLU A 418 15.95 16.95 3.30
N THR A 419 14.81 17.43 2.80
CA THR A 419 14.71 18.72 2.09
C THR A 419 14.89 19.91 3.04
N SER A 420 14.31 19.86 4.25
CA SER A 420 14.51 20.89 5.28
C SER A 420 15.97 21.00 5.70
N ALA A 421 16.64 19.86 5.97
CA ALA A 421 18.05 19.81 6.35
C ALA A 421 18.97 20.36 5.25
N ASN A 422 18.76 19.95 3.99
CA ASN A 422 19.54 20.44 2.86
C ASN A 422 19.29 21.94 2.57
N SER A 423 18.05 22.42 2.75
CA SER A 423 17.72 23.85 2.58
C SER A 423 18.35 24.74 3.65
N ALA A 424 18.52 24.22 4.88
CA ALA A 424 19.23 24.91 5.95
C ALA A 424 20.74 24.98 5.66
N GLN A 425 21.31 23.87 5.18
CA GLN A 425 22.73 23.80 4.81
C GLN A 425 23.09 24.72 3.62
N MET A 426 22.20 24.81 2.62
CA MET A 426 22.37 25.74 1.49
C MET A 426 22.25 27.21 1.93
N ARG A 427 21.36 27.53 2.88
CA ARG A 427 21.26 28.88 3.45
C ARG A 427 22.48 29.25 4.28
N ASP A 428 23.03 28.32 5.06
CA ASP A 428 24.26 28.56 5.83
C ASP A 428 25.48 28.83 4.93
N LEU A 429 25.59 28.12 3.79
CA LEU A 429 26.66 28.37 2.80
C LEU A 429 26.55 29.74 2.12
N LEU A 430 25.33 30.27 1.97
CA LEU A 430 25.10 31.62 1.45
C LEU A 430 25.44 32.69 2.50
N VAL A 431 25.10 32.47 3.78
CA VAL A 431 25.33 33.43 4.88
C VAL A 431 26.80 33.48 5.32
N GLN A 432 27.54 32.37 5.30
CA GLN A 432 28.96 32.34 5.68
C GLN A 432 29.88 33.13 4.71
N ARG A 433 29.44 33.40 3.48
CA ARG A 433 30.25 34.10 2.48
C ARG A 433 30.24 35.63 2.68
N ASP A 434 29.15 36.18 3.20
CA ASP A 434 29.06 37.61 3.55
C ASP A 434 29.93 37.99 4.77
N ALA A 435 30.23 37.03 5.66
CA ALA A 435 31.10 37.25 6.82
C ALA A 435 32.59 37.36 6.47
N ASN A 436 33.03 36.86 5.30
CA ASN A 436 34.43 36.88 4.87
C ASN A 436 34.84 38.10 4.05
N LEU A 437 33.91 39.02 3.75
CA LEU A 437 34.24 40.37 3.29
C LEU A 437 34.42 41.31 4.50
N LYS A 438 35.41 41.01 5.36
CA LYS A 438 35.88 41.94 6.38
C LYS A 438 36.53 43.15 5.70
N ARG A 439 35.76 44.23 5.59
CA ARG A 439 36.25 45.61 5.39
C ARG A 439 37.36 45.91 6.40
N PRO A 440 38.50 46.51 5.99
CA PRO A 440 39.47 47.01 6.96
C PRO A 440 38.82 48.12 7.79
N SER A 441 38.84 47.91 9.11
CA SER A 441 38.43 48.86 10.12
C SER A 441 39.28 50.12 10.04
N THR A 442 38.69 51.22 9.55
CA THR A 442 39.20 52.56 9.84
C THR A 442 38.56 53.03 11.12
N GLN A 443 39.34 53.01 12.20
CA GLN A 443 39.06 53.74 13.42
C GLN A 443 38.94 55.23 13.08
N SER A 444 37.80 55.85 13.39
CA SER A 444 37.69 57.29 13.48
C SER A 444 36.50 57.70 14.36
N SER A 445 36.87 58.09 15.56
CA SER A 445 36.33 59.20 16.35
C SER A 445 34.80 59.36 16.48
N THR A 446 34.34 59.05 17.70
CA THR A 446 33.14 59.60 18.32
C THR A 446 33.07 61.12 18.18
N ARG A 447 32.04 61.64 17.52
CA ARG A 447 31.43 62.93 17.90
C ARG A 447 29.98 63.00 17.47
N SER A 448 29.20 63.57 18.38
CA SER A 448 27.76 63.49 18.51
C SER A 448 26.95 64.28 17.47
N SER A 449 25.67 63.93 17.45
CA SER A 449 24.52 64.84 17.40
C SER A 449 23.88 65.12 16.03
N THR A 450 22.64 64.65 15.94
CA THR A 450 21.47 65.31 15.35
C THR A 450 21.55 65.72 13.88
N PHE A 451 21.05 64.86 13.01
CA PHE A 451 20.12 65.30 11.95
C PHE A 451 19.25 64.12 11.51
N SER A 452 17.96 64.26 11.75
CA SER A 452 16.89 63.34 11.38
C SER A 452 16.40 63.59 9.95
N SER A 453 15.75 62.57 9.40
CA SER A 453 14.66 62.67 8.41
C SER A 453 15.03 63.09 6.98
N ILE A 454 15.20 62.11 6.09
CA ILE A 454 14.46 62.09 4.81
C ILE A 454 14.15 60.61 4.47
N PHE A 455 12.85 60.27 4.54
CA PHE A 455 12.08 59.17 3.91
C PHE A 455 11.22 58.38 4.92
N PRO A 456 9.87 58.42 4.78
CA PRO A 456 8.95 57.74 5.67
C PRO A 456 8.59 56.36 5.10
N PHE A 457 8.82 55.31 5.85
CA PHE A 457 8.01 54.10 5.76
C PHE A 457 7.70 53.64 7.18
N ASP A 458 6.39 53.55 7.45
CA ASP A 458 5.79 53.26 8.74
C ASP A 458 6.26 51.92 9.32
N ASP A 459 6.75 51.99 10.55
CA ASP A 459 6.82 50.88 11.49
C ASP A 459 5.40 50.57 12.00
N ASN A 460 4.84 49.44 11.58
CA ASN A 460 3.73 48.81 12.30
C ASN A 460 3.75 47.29 12.10
N PHE A 461 4.70 46.61 12.74
CA PHE A 461 4.60 45.19 13.03
C PHE A 461 4.48 44.98 14.54
N LYS A 462 3.23 44.82 15.00
CA LYS A 462 2.95 44.23 16.31
C LYS A 462 3.08 42.71 16.18
N GLU A 463 4.04 42.16 16.90
CA GLU A 463 4.15 40.74 17.21
C GLU A 463 2.85 40.25 17.88
N LEU A 464 2.17 39.28 17.27
CA LEU A 464 1.08 38.54 17.89
C LEU A 464 1.58 37.13 18.23
N ASN A 465 1.99 36.97 19.48
CA ASN A 465 2.15 35.68 20.13
C ASN A 465 0.77 35.03 20.32
N ILE A 466 0.51 33.93 19.62
CA ILE A 466 -0.64 33.04 19.91
C ILE A 466 -0.07 31.69 20.35
N THR A 467 0.19 31.58 21.65
CA THR A 467 0.21 30.31 22.36
C THR A 467 -1.06 30.24 23.20
N GLN A 468 -2.06 29.47 22.77
CA GLN A 468 -3.05 28.93 23.71
C GLN A 468 -3.71 27.67 23.15
N SER A 469 -3.21 26.55 23.65
CA SER A 469 -3.85 25.25 23.65
C SER A 469 -5.18 25.33 24.41
N ARG A 470 -6.28 24.82 23.84
CA ARG A 470 -7.47 24.51 24.64
C ARG A 470 -8.02 23.14 24.29
N ALA A 471 -8.19 22.36 25.34
CA ALA A 471 -8.57 20.96 25.38
C ALA A 471 -9.96 20.70 24.79
N ILE A 472 -10.09 19.52 24.19
CA ILE A 472 -11.35 18.93 23.69
C ILE A 472 -11.94 18.09 24.82
N GLU A 473 -13.09 18.50 25.37
CA GLU A 473 -13.96 17.62 26.15
C GLU A 473 -15.15 17.16 25.29
N ARG A 474 -15.44 15.85 25.38
CA ARG A 474 -16.56 15.16 24.74
C ARG A 474 -17.80 15.22 25.63
N GLY A 475 -18.95 15.58 25.05
CA GLY A 475 -20.29 15.34 25.60
C GLY A 475 -21.38 15.59 24.56
N LYS A 476 -22.11 14.53 24.18
CA LYS A 476 -23.23 14.38 23.20
C LYS A 476 -24.53 15.15 23.59
N PRO A 477 -25.67 15.12 22.83
CA PRO A 477 -25.93 14.95 21.37
C PRO A 477 -27.00 15.95 20.80
N ASP A 478 -27.38 15.76 19.53
CA ASP A 478 -28.60 16.20 18.80
C ASP A 478 -28.65 17.58 18.10
N GLY A 479 -28.64 17.55 16.76
CA GLY A 479 -29.01 18.64 15.84
C GLY A 479 -28.54 18.39 14.40
N PRO A 480 -29.35 18.64 13.35
CA PRO A 480 -29.02 18.27 11.96
C PRO A 480 -27.95 19.21 11.36
N PRO A 481 -27.17 18.76 10.36
CA PRO A 481 -26.06 19.54 9.82
C PRO A 481 -26.55 20.70 8.95
N GLU A 482 -26.14 21.91 9.32
CA GLU A 482 -26.34 23.15 8.60
C GLU A 482 -25.48 23.17 7.32
N VAL A 483 -26.14 23.35 6.17
CA VAL A 483 -25.52 23.35 4.84
C VAL A 483 -24.76 24.66 4.63
N LEU A 484 -23.42 24.59 4.55
CA LEU A 484 -22.58 25.74 4.20
C LEU A 484 -22.76 26.10 2.71
N ALA A 485 -23.31 27.29 2.47
CA ALA A 485 -23.55 27.84 1.13
C ALA A 485 -22.26 28.34 0.45
N VAL A 486 -22.13 28.04 -0.85
CA VAL A 486 -21.03 28.45 -1.73
C VAL A 486 -21.17 29.93 -2.15
N PRO A 487 -20.11 30.77 -2.11
CA PRO A 487 -20.19 32.16 -2.54
C PRO A 487 -20.32 32.30 -4.06
N ARG A 488 -21.30 33.10 -4.53
CA ARG A 488 -21.46 33.46 -5.95
C ARG A 488 -20.61 34.68 -6.30
N PHE A 489 -19.67 34.51 -7.24
CA PHE A 489 -18.88 35.59 -7.84
C PHE A 489 -19.74 36.50 -8.73
N GLY A 490 -19.67 37.81 -8.50
CA GLY A 490 -20.29 38.84 -9.33
C GLY A 490 -19.46 39.15 -10.58
N ARG A 491 -20.12 39.15 -11.75
CA ARG A 491 -19.53 39.54 -13.05
C ARG A 491 -19.57 41.06 -13.21
N LYS A 492 -18.41 41.70 -13.43
CA LYS A 492 -18.34 43.08 -13.95
C LYS A 492 -18.13 43.04 -15.47
N LYS A 493 -19.01 43.75 -16.20
CA LYS A 493 -18.87 44.07 -17.63
C LYS A 493 -17.88 45.21 -17.79
N VAL A 494 -16.97 45.12 -18.75
CA VAL A 494 -16.18 46.26 -19.26
C VAL A 494 -16.46 46.35 -20.75
N ALA A 495 -16.96 47.51 -21.17
CA ALA A 495 -17.12 47.92 -22.56
C ALA A 495 -15.76 48.42 -23.07
N TRP A 496 -15.41 48.03 -24.30
CA TRP A 496 -14.27 48.59 -25.03
C TRP A 496 -14.80 49.65 -25.99
N CYS A 497 -14.24 50.86 -25.90
CA CYS A 497 -14.07 51.78 -27.03
C CYS A 497 -12.67 51.57 -27.59
#